data_AF-A0AA96LFQ2-F1
#
_entry.id   AF-A0AA96LFQ2-F1
#
_cell.length_a   1.000
_cell.length_b   1.000
_cell.length_c   1.000
_cell.angle_alpha   90.00
_cell.angle_beta   90.00
_cell.angle_gamma   90.00
#
_symmetry.space_group_name_H-M   'P 1'
#
loop_
_entity.id
_entity.type
_entity.pdbx_description
1 polymer ?
#
loop_
_entity_poly.entity_id
_entity_poly.type
_entity_poly.pdbx_seq_one_letter_code
_entity_poly.pdbx_strand_id
1 'polypeptide(L)'
;MSREEWQSLYGKYSIPEEILRLLQLQEELEREGLSMGCIGFLPVTFYYAHSITPPDLIPFASTGGNGIHFGFLTDFGMTRVLDEAPIVCVSPTNDPPIRLVAGKLRDFLDLVSSVSYGELLDTFWPFSDKDSDRMLQEESRCGRETPPDWREHQSKVLRRLAAAMGSSRREVAPYVQKVLRERRSRIALPTLDGLGVMGSGGSGKGQPYQFVYPVGGQVVEEEEIGRMRSFLSGSSREGKLGFIRDANYIYSLEDDYMVCDLIRELLEELELADETFRLFEC
;
A
#
# COMPACT_ATOMS: atom_id res chain seq x y z
N MET A 1 -16.48 -2.43 16.46
CA MET A 1 -16.76 -2.91 15.10
C MET A 1 -17.48 -4.25 15.16
N SER A 2 -18.44 -4.47 14.26
CA SER A 2 -19.11 -5.75 14.06
C SER A 2 -18.17 -6.72 13.32
N ARG A 3 -18.49 -8.02 13.37
CA ARG A 3 -17.77 -9.04 12.60
C ARG A 3 -17.88 -8.81 11.09
N GLU A 4 -19.00 -8.24 10.64
CA GLU A 4 -19.30 -7.96 9.24
C GLU A 4 -18.43 -6.82 8.70
N GLU A 5 -18.21 -5.76 9.49
CA GLU A 5 -17.31 -4.64 9.12
C GLU A 5 -15.86 -5.13 8.96
N TRP A 6 -15.42 -6.03 9.86
CA TRP A 6 -14.09 -6.63 9.75
C TRP A 6 -13.94 -7.54 8.53
N GLN A 7 -14.97 -8.32 8.23
CA GLN A 7 -14.98 -9.20 7.06
C GLN A 7 -15.03 -8.42 5.75
N SER A 8 -15.70 -7.26 5.72
CA SER A 8 -15.68 -6.34 4.58
C SER A 8 -14.27 -5.79 4.32
N LEU A 9 -13.54 -5.40 5.36
CA LEU A 9 -12.19 -4.82 5.21
C LEU A 9 -11.11 -5.87 4.89
N TYR A 10 -11.09 -6.99 5.61
CA TYR A 10 -10.04 -8.00 5.51
C TYR A 10 -10.41 -9.20 4.63
N GLY A 11 -11.64 -9.28 4.13
CA GLY A 11 -12.12 -10.39 3.30
C GLY A 11 -11.92 -11.75 4.00
N LYS A 12 -11.29 -12.68 3.29
CA LYS A 12 -10.93 -14.02 3.82
C LYS A 12 -9.82 -14.04 4.88
N TYR A 13 -9.10 -12.95 5.12
CA TYR A 13 -7.92 -12.96 5.99
C TYR A 13 -8.28 -12.86 7.48
N SER A 14 -7.51 -13.56 8.31
CA SER A 14 -7.48 -13.26 9.74
C SER A 14 -6.80 -11.92 9.99
N ILE A 15 -7.36 -11.12 10.89
CA ILE A 15 -6.76 -9.86 11.31
C ILE A 15 -5.51 -10.18 12.16
N PRO A 16 -4.33 -9.61 11.84
CA PRO A 16 -3.14 -9.77 12.67
C PRO A 16 -3.36 -9.31 14.11
N GLU A 17 -2.77 -10.02 15.08
CA GLU A 17 -2.87 -9.65 16.50
C GLU A 17 -2.30 -8.26 16.74
N GLU A 18 -1.22 -7.90 16.03
CA GLU A 18 -0.64 -6.58 16.06
C GLU A 18 -1.63 -5.48 15.66
N ILE A 19 -2.50 -5.71 14.66
CA ILE A 19 -3.52 -4.73 14.28
C ILE A 19 -4.54 -4.54 15.40
N LEU A 20 -5.01 -5.63 16.00
CA LEU A 20 -5.92 -5.56 17.16
C LEU A 20 -5.28 -4.80 18.32
N ARG A 21 -3.97 -5.02 18.54
CA ARG A 21 -3.21 -4.33 19.58
C ARG A 21 -3.03 -2.84 19.29
N LEU A 22 -2.83 -2.45 18.02
CA LEU A 22 -2.77 -1.05 17.60
C LEU A 22 -4.09 -0.32 17.87
N LEU A 23 -5.21 -0.95 17.54
CA LEU A 23 -6.55 -0.39 17.78
C LEU A 23 -6.79 -0.18 19.28
N GLN A 24 -6.47 -1.19 20.09
CA GLN A 24 -6.55 -1.06 21.55
C GLN A 24 -5.66 0.08 22.07
N LEU A 25 -4.43 0.19 21.56
CA LEU A 25 -3.51 1.26 21.95
C LEU A 25 -4.06 2.64 21.60
N GLN A 26 -4.65 2.81 20.41
CA GLN A 26 -5.28 4.07 20.01
C GLN A 26 -6.38 4.46 21.00
N GLU A 27 -7.28 3.53 21.36
CA GLU A 27 -8.34 3.81 22.35
C GLU A 27 -7.78 4.18 23.73
N GLU A 28 -6.71 3.53 24.18
CA GLU A 28 -6.05 3.84 25.45
C GLU A 28 -5.43 5.25 25.43
N LEU A 29 -4.79 5.64 24.31
CA LEU A 29 -4.21 6.96 24.12
C LEU A 29 -5.28 8.05 24.09
N GLU A 30 -6.41 7.82 23.41
CA GLU A 30 -7.52 8.77 23.34
C GLU A 30 -8.11 9.08 24.71
N ARG A 31 -8.25 8.08 25.58
CA ARG A 31 -8.70 8.28 26.98
C ARG A 31 -7.74 9.14 27.81
N GLU A 32 -6.47 9.22 27.40
CA GLU A 32 -5.44 10.08 28.01
C GLU A 32 -5.30 11.44 27.30
N GLY A 33 -6.15 11.76 26.32
CA GLY A 33 -6.04 12.98 25.52
C GLY A 33 -4.88 12.98 24.52
N LEU A 34 -4.37 11.79 24.16
CA LEU A 34 -3.34 11.59 23.15
C LEU A 34 -3.92 10.92 21.90
N SER A 35 -3.16 10.89 20.81
CA SER A 35 -3.54 10.20 19.58
C SER A 35 -2.31 9.71 18.84
N MET A 36 -2.40 8.55 18.19
CA MET A 36 -1.36 8.10 17.26
C MET A 36 -1.29 8.98 15.99
N GLY A 37 -2.29 9.83 15.76
CA GLY A 37 -2.20 10.91 14.76
C GLY A 37 -1.05 11.88 15.02
N CYS A 38 -0.58 12.00 16.27
CA CYS A 38 0.59 12.83 16.59
C CYS A 38 1.89 12.36 15.95
N ILE A 39 1.95 11.08 15.54
CA ILE A 39 3.09 10.47 14.85
C ILE A 39 2.75 10.14 13.39
N GLY A 40 1.64 10.65 12.85
CA GLY A 40 1.22 10.35 11.47
C GLY A 40 1.01 8.85 11.21
N PHE A 41 0.46 8.12 12.18
CA PHE A 41 0.17 6.69 12.07
C PHE A 41 -1.10 6.34 12.84
N LEU A 42 -2.25 6.34 12.16
CA LEU A 42 -3.56 6.07 12.73
C LEU A 42 -4.09 4.74 12.17
N PRO A 43 -4.39 3.73 13.01
CA PRO A 43 -5.05 2.53 12.52
C PRO A 43 -6.43 2.87 11.95
N VAL A 44 -6.81 2.27 10.82
CA VAL A 44 -8.12 2.48 10.20
C VAL A 44 -9.05 1.30 10.46
N THR A 45 -10.33 1.60 10.62
CA THR A 45 -11.41 0.67 10.95
C THR A 45 -12.44 0.56 9.82
N PHE A 46 -12.12 1.08 8.65
CA PHE A 46 -12.97 1.10 7.47
C PHE A 46 -12.08 1.05 6.22
N TYR A 47 -12.68 0.76 5.06
CA TYR A 47 -11.94 0.73 3.81
C TYR A 47 -11.46 2.14 3.44
N TYR A 48 -10.14 2.35 3.52
CA TYR A 48 -9.48 3.63 3.25
C TYR A 48 -8.62 3.50 2.00
N ALA A 49 -9.21 3.74 0.84
CA ALA A 49 -8.53 3.65 -0.45
C ALA A 49 -8.81 4.90 -1.31
N HIS A 50 -7.83 5.23 -2.14
CA HIS A 50 -7.96 6.17 -3.26
C HIS A 50 -7.95 5.41 -4.59
N SER A 51 -8.33 6.07 -5.69
CA SER A 51 -8.37 5.47 -7.03
C SER A 51 -7.08 4.76 -7.43
N ILE A 52 -5.92 5.30 -7.04
CA ILE A 52 -4.61 4.71 -7.34
C ILE A 52 -4.22 3.54 -6.44
N THR A 53 -4.99 3.23 -5.39
CA THR A 53 -4.68 2.15 -4.45
C THR A 53 -4.74 0.81 -5.17
N PRO A 54 -3.67 -0.01 -5.13
CA PRO A 54 -3.68 -1.31 -5.81
C PRO A 54 -4.87 -2.17 -5.37
N PRO A 55 -5.58 -2.85 -6.28
CA PRO A 55 -6.76 -3.65 -5.94
C PRO A 55 -6.50 -4.80 -4.96
N ASP A 56 -5.25 -5.26 -4.90
CA ASP A 56 -4.79 -6.33 -4.02
C ASP A 56 -4.11 -5.82 -2.73
N LEU A 57 -4.33 -4.54 -2.40
CA LEU A 57 -3.92 -3.93 -1.15
C LEU A 57 -5.07 -3.91 -0.14
N ILE A 58 -4.75 -4.23 1.12
CA ILE A 58 -5.70 -4.08 2.24
C ILE A 58 -5.19 -2.97 3.18
N PRO A 59 -5.79 -1.77 3.15
CA PRO A 59 -5.42 -0.67 4.04
C PRO A 59 -5.64 -1.04 5.51
N PHE A 60 -4.68 -0.68 6.37
CA PHE A 60 -4.79 -0.91 7.83
C PHE A 60 -4.40 0.31 8.67
N ALA A 61 -3.75 1.31 8.08
CA ALA A 61 -3.46 2.57 8.75
C ALA A 61 -3.39 3.75 7.76
N SER A 62 -3.66 4.96 8.23
CA SER A 62 -3.46 6.21 7.50
C SER A 62 -2.51 7.13 8.27
N THR A 63 -2.04 8.20 7.62
CA THR A 63 -1.29 9.26 8.33
C THR A 63 -2.21 10.33 8.91
N GLY A 64 -3.52 10.28 8.61
CA GLY A 64 -4.51 11.28 8.99
C GLY A 64 -4.55 12.52 8.09
N GLY A 65 -3.70 12.61 7.07
CA GLY A 65 -3.65 13.74 6.14
C GLY A 65 -3.22 13.34 4.73
N ASN A 66 -3.58 14.16 3.73
CA ASN A 66 -3.17 14.01 2.33
C ASN A 66 -3.49 12.67 1.64
N GLY A 67 -4.39 11.86 2.22
CA GLY A 67 -4.75 10.56 1.67
C GLY A 67 -3.68 9.47 1.85
N ILE A 68 -2.61 9.74 2.60
CA ILE A 68 -1.50 8.79 2.72
C ILE A 68 -1.92 7.63 3.63
N HIS A 69 -1.70 6.41 3.16
CA HIS A 69 -2.05 5.21 3.89
C HIS A 69 -1.12 4.03 3.65
N PHE A 70 -1.17 3.09 4.59
CA PHE A 70 -0.40 1.85 4.58
C PHE A 70 -1.34 0.66 4.45
N GLY A 71 -0.93 -0.31 3.64
CA GLY A 71 -1.71 -1.52 3.43
C GLY A 71 -0.86 -2.77 3.25
N PHE A 72 -1.51 -3.92 3.47
CA PHE A 72 -0.95 -5.24 3.21
C PHE A 72 -1.05 -5.56 1.72
N LEU A 73 0.08 -5.85 1.08
CA LEU A 73 0.12 -6.34 -0.29
C LEU A 73 -0.16 -7.84 -0.31
N THR A 74 -1.35 -8.21 -0.80
CA THR A 74 -1.78 -9.62 -0.79
C THR A 74 -1.24 -10.43 -1.96
N ASP A 75 -0.69 -9.74 -2.97
CA ASP A 75 -0.27 -10.32 -4.25
C ASP A 75 -1.40 -11.18 -4.85
N PHE A 76 -2.60 -10.60 -4.93
CA PHE A 76 -3.83 -11.24 -5.42
C PHE A 76 -4.12 -12.60 -4.77
N GLY A 77 -4.04 -12.67 -3.45
CA GLY A 77 -4.32 -13.88 -2.69
C GLY A 77 -3.17 -14.88 -2.56
N MET A 78 -1.99 -14.56 -3.11
CA MET A 78 -0.79 -15.41 -2.96
C MET A 78 -0.25 -15.38 -1.52
N THR A 79 -0.26 -14.21 -0.89
CA THR A 79 0.03 -14.11 0.54
C THR A 79 -1.13 -14.72 1.33
N ARG A 80 -0.84 -15.68 2.21
CA ARG A 80 -1.87 -16.40 2.98
C ARG A 80 -2.11 -15.82 4.37
N VAL A 81 -1.11 -15.14 4.92
CA VAL A 81 -1.09 -14.61 6.29
C VAL A 81 -0.61 -13.17 6.22
N LEU A 82 -1.42 -12.24 6.73
CA LEU A 82 -1.15 -10.81 6.60
C LEU A 82 0.06 -10.33 7.42
N ASP A 83 0.39 -11.04 8.50
CA ASP A 83 1.59 -10.79 9.30
C ASP A 83 2.87 -10.83 8.47
N GLU A 84 2.90 -11.65 7.42
CA GLU A 84 4.03 -11.83 6.48
C GLU A 84 3.83 -11.10 5.15
N ALA A 85 2.73 -10.33 5.00
CA ALA A 85 2.47 -9.56 3.78
C ALA A 85 3.40 -8.34 3.70
N PRO A 86 3.98 -8.05 2.52
CA PRO A 86 4.70 -6.79 2.32
C PRO A 86 3.79 -5.59 2.60
N ILE A 87 4.36 -4.53 3.17
CA ILE A 87 3.64 -3.30 3.51
C ILE A 87 3.96 -2.24 2.46
N VAL A 88 2.93 -1.67 1.88
CA VAL A 88 3.00 -0.62 0.87
C VAL A 88 2.46 0.68 1.45
N CYS A 89 3.15 1.78 1.16
CA CYS A 89 2.69 3.13 1.38
C CYS A 89 2.10 3.66 0.07
N VAL A 90 0.90 4.23 0.14
CA VAL A 90 0.23 4.92 -0.95
C VAL A 90 0.14 6.39 -0.57
N SER A 91 0.72 7.26 -1.39
CA SER A 91 0.74 8.71 -1.25
C SER A 91 0.24 9.34 -2.55
N PRO A 92 -1.07 9.56 -2.69
CA PRO A 92 -1.69 9.98 -3.96
C PRO A 92 -1.11 11.27 -4.57
N THR A 93 -0.55 12.15 -3.75
CA THR A 93 0.01 13.44 -4.18
C THR A 93 1.49 13.39 -4.56
N ASN A 94 2.19 12.27 -4.30
CA ASN A 94 3.62 12.15 -4.52
C ASN A 94 3.91 11.37 -5.81
N ASP A 95 5.08 11.60 -6.41
CA ASP A 95 5.55 10.87 -7.60
C ASP A 95 6.89 10.15 -7.31
N PRO A 96 6.97 8.80 -7.42
CA PRO A 96 5.85 7.88 -7.66
C PRO A 96 4.84 7.93 -6.50
N PRO A 97 3.57 7.50 -6.67
CA PRO A 97 2.57 7.56 -5.61
C PRO A 97 2.51 6.29 -4.75
N ILE A 98 3.17 5.22 -5.15
CA ILE A 98 3.11 3.90 -4.49
C ILE A 98 4.52 3.43 -4.18
N ARG A 99 4.74 2.96 -2.95
CA ARG A 99 6.06 2.52 -2.48
C ARG A 99 5.98 1.31 -1.57
N LEU A 100 6.79 0.30 -1.86
CA LEU A 100 7.02 -0.79 -0.92
C LEU A 100 7.92 -0.32 0.24
N VAL A 101 7.42 -0.34 1.47
CA VAL A 101 8.13 0.19 2.65
C VAL A 101 8.62 -0.89 3.61
N ALA A 102 7.98 -2.06 3.66
CA ALA A 102 8.47 -3.17 4.47
C ALA A 102 8.13 -4.55 3.89
N GLY A 103 8.91 -5.57 4.24
CA GLY A 103 8.64 -6.94 3.83
C GLY A 103 7.52 -7.62 4.64
N LYS A 104 7.19 -7.10 5.82
CA LYS A 104 6.16 -7.64 6.72
C LYS A 104 5.74 -6.65 7.81
N LEU A 105 4.62 -6.94 8.49
CA LEU A 105 4.03 -6.06 9.52
C LEU A 105 4.99 -5.76 10.67
N ARG A 106 5.68 -6.79 11.16
CA ARG A 106 6.59 -6.62 12.29
C ARG A 106 7.71 -5.62 12.00
N ASP A 107 8.32 -5.77 10.84
CA ASP A 107 9.40 -4.88 10.43
C ASP A 107 8.86 -3.47 10.16
N PHE A 108 7.65 -3.33 9.63
CA PHE A 108 7.01 -2.02 9.47
C PHE A 108 6.85 -1.27 10.80
N LEU A 109 6.45 -1.96 11.87
CA LEU A 109 6.32 -1.35 13.20
C LEU A 109 7.67 -0.90 13.78
N ASP A 110 8.74 -1.64 13.52
CA ASP A 110 10.12 -1.21 13.81
C ASP A 110 10.44 0.10 13.07
N LEU A 111 10.09 0.20 11.77
CA LEU A 111 10.32 1.41 10.97
C LEU A 111 9.53 2.62 11.48
N VAL A 112 8.23 2.47 11.75
CA VAL A 112 7.40 3.55 12.33
C VAL A 112 7.99 4.04 13.65
N SER A 113 8.54 3.14 14.47
CA SER A 113 9.19 3.48 15.75
C SER A 113 10.55 4.18 15.58
N SER A 114 11.09 4.18 14.36
CA SER A 114 12.40 4.73 14.00
C SER A 114 12.36 6.14 13.42
N VAL A 115 11.18 6.63 13.06
CA VAL A 115 10.95 7.97 12.49
C VAL A 115 10.05 8.79 13.40
N SER A 116 10.13 10.12 13.29
CA SER A 116 9.25 11.01 14.06
C SER A 116 7.79 10.94 13.57
N TYR A 117 7.60 10.82 12.25
CA TYR A 117 6.29 10.75 11.61
C TYR A 117 6.23 9.59 10.62
N GLY A 118 5.16 8.80 10.64
CA GLY A 118 4.95 7.67 9.74
C GLY A 118 4.96 8.07 8.26
N GLU A 119 4.45 9.26 7.93
CA GLU A 119 4.50 9.82 6.57
C GLU A 119 5.91 9.93 6.00
N LEU A 120 6.94 10.07 6.86
CA LEU A 120 8.32 10.12 6.40
C LEU A 120 8.73 8.82 5.75
N LEU A 121 8.12 7.68 6.07
CA LEU A 121 8.40 6.38 5.41
C LEU A 121 8.21 6.43 3.89
N ASP A 122 7.35 7.33 3.40
CA ASP A 122 7.16 7.58 1.98
C ASP A 122 8.38 8.24 1.32
N THR A 123 9.22 8.93 2.08
CA THR A 123 10.40 9.62 1.56
C THR A 123 11.61 8.69 1.30
N PHE A 124 11.55 7.42 1.75
CA PHE A 124 12.69 6.49 1.72
C PHE A 124 12.86 5.72 0.40
N TRP A 125 12.53 6.32 -0.76
CA TRP A 125 12.45 5.63 -2.07
C TRP A 125 13.08 6.39 -3.26
N PRO A 126 13.70 5.69 -4.22
CA PRO A 126 14.88 4.84 -4.11
C PRO A 126 16.11 5.69 -4.49
N PHE A 127 16.96 5.99 -3.52
CA PHE A 127 17.94 7.05 -3.72
C PHE A 127 19.40 6.62 -3.72
N SER A 128 20.17 7.45 -4.41
CA SER A 128 21.63 7.51 -4.39
C SER A 128 22.14 7.98 -3.02
N ASP A 129 23.45 7.91 -2.76
CA ASP A 129 24.05 8.35 -1.49
C ASP A 129 23.67 9.80 -1.11
N LYS A 130 23.42 10.68 -2.08
CA LYS A 130 23.10 12.11 -1.85
C LYS A 130 21.73 12.36 -1.22
N ASP A 131 20.78 11.45 -1.34
CA ASP A 131 19.43 11.70 -0.82
C ASP A 131 19.23 11.11 0.59
N SER A 132 20.18 10.31 1.08
CA SER A 132 20.26 9.97 2.52
C SER A 132 20.50 11.21 3.37
N ASP A 133 21.28 12.17 2.86
CA ASP A 133 21.46 13.47 3.52
C ASP A 133 20.17 14.30 3.50
N ARG A 134 19.42 14.27 2.39
CA ARG A 134 18.11 14.95 2.28
C ARG A 134 17.10 14.38 3.28
N MET A 135 17.10 13.07 3.47
CA MET A 135 16.28 12.37 4.46
C MET A 135 16.58 12.83 5.89
N LEU A 136 17.87 12.84 6.29
CA LEU A 136 18.28 13.33 7.60
C LEU A 136 17.93 14.81 7.77
N GLN A 137 17.98 15.60 6.70
CA GLN A 137 17.57 17.00 6.70
C GLN A 137 16.06 17.15 6.91
N GLU A 138 15.21 16.37 6.24
CA GLU A 138 13.75 16.40 6.42
C GLU A 138 13.35 15.95 7.83
N GLU A 139 13.88 14.82 8.33
CA GLU A 139 13.66 14.38 9.72
C GLU A 139 14.08 15.48 10.72
N SER A 140 15.25 16.09 10.50
CA SER A 140 15.75 17.20 11.33
C SER A 140 14.91 18.48 11.19
N ARG A 141 14.30 18.70 10.02
CA ARG A 141 13.43 19.84 9.76
C ARG A 141 12.10 19.66 10.47
N CYS A 142 11.42 18.52 10.29
CA CYS A 142 10.20 18.17 11.00
C CYS A 142 10.42 18.30 12.53
N GLY A 143 11.50 17.74 13.06
CA GLY A 143 11.82 17.84 14.50
C GLY A 143 12.06 19.27 15.00
N ARG A 144 12.51 20.20 14.15
CA ARG A 144 12.70 21.63 14.49
C ARG A 144 11.41 22.43 14.40
N GLU A 145 10.57 22.13 13.42
CA GLU A 145 9.29 22.81 13.17
C GLU A 145 8.18 22.34 14.13
N THR A 146 8.36 21.17 14.76
CA THR A 146 7.40 20.62 15.73
C THR A 146 7.39 21.41 17.05
N PRO A 147 6.23 21.94 17.50
CA PRO A 147 6.10 22.62 18.78
C PRO A 147 6.54 21.75 19.98
N PRO A 148 7.08 22.34 21.08
CA PRO A 148 7.54 21.58 22.25
C PRO A 148 6.50 20.62 22.83
N ASP A 149 5.27 21.09 23.04
CA ASP A 149 4.18 20.28 23.61
C ASP A 149 3.83 19.09 22.70
N TRP A 150 3.89 19.29 21.39
CA TRP A 150 3.65 18.22 20.41
C TRP A 150 4.77 17.18 20.42
N ARG A 151 6.04 17.60 20.57
CA ARG A 151 7.17 16.67 20.71
C ARG A 151 7.07 15.80 21.95
N GLU A 152 6.54 16.34 23.05
CA GLU A 152 6.28 15.55 24.25
C GLU A 152 5.20 14.48 24.00
N HIS A 153 4.09 14.87 23.40
CA HIS A 153 3.02 13.94 23.01
C HIS A 153 3.54 12.86 22.06
N GLN A 154 4.26 13.25 21.00
CA GLN A 154 4.89 12.35 20.04
C GLN A 154 5.82 11.35 20.73
N SER A 155 6.69 11.84 21.61
CA SER A 155 7.63 10.99 22.37
C SER A 155 6.91 10.03 23.33
N LYS A 156 5.78 10.45 23.93
CA LYS A 156 4.96 9.59 24.78
C LYS A 156 4.26 8.51 23.94
N VAL A 157 3.68 8.88 22.81
CA VAL A 157 3.01 7.96 21.87
C VAL A 157 4.00 6.93 21.30
N LEU A 158 5.17 7.35 20.79
CA LEU A 158 6.19 6.43 20.27
C LEU A 158 6.68 5.44 21.33
N ARG A 159 6.88 5.88 22.58
CA ARG A 159 7.25 4.97 23.68
C ARG A 159 6.15 3.96 23.98
N ARG A 160 4.89 4.39 23.98
CA ARG A 160 3.74 3.50 24.19
C ARG A 160 3.57 2.50 23.06
N LEU A 161 3.74 2.94 21.82
CA LEU A 161 3.76 2.07 20.64
C LEU A 161 4.88 1.02 20.76
N ALA A 162 6.10 1.47 21.04
CA ALA A 162 7.25 0.56 21.20
C ALA A 162 7.04 -0.45 22.32
N ALA A 163 6.45 -0.05 23.45
CA ALA A 163 6.15 -0.96 24.55
C ALA A 163 5.01 -1.93 24.22
N ALA A 164 3.94 -1.46 23.58
CA ALA A 164 2.77 -2.28 23.25
C ALA A 164 3.07 -3.31 22.16
N MET A 165 3.90 -2.94 21.20
CA MET A 165 4.29 -3.80 20.08
C MET A 165 5.59 -4.55 20.35
N GLY A 166 6.40 -4.13 21.32
CA GLY A 166 7.77 -4.62 21.49
C GLY A 166 8.72 -4.25 20.34
N SER A 167 8.38 -3.22 19.56
CA SER A 167 9.16 -2.83 18.38
C SER A 167 10.51 -2.23 18.79
N SER A 168 11.47 -2.36 17.89
CA SER A 168 12.84 -1.86 18.06
C SER A 168 13.22 -0.94 16.91
N ARG A 169 14.04 0.06 17.19
CA ARG A 169 14.48 0.99 16.13
C ARG A 169 15.41 0.28 15.14
N ARG A 170 15.31 0.68 13.87
CA ARG A 170 16.08 0.14 12.75
C ARG A 170 16.51 1.26 11.81
N GLU A 171 17.64 1.08 11.15
CA GLU A 171 18.05 1.92 10.02
C GLU A 171 17.08 1.72 8.84
N VAL A 172 16.27 2.74 8.58
CA VAL A 172 15.15 2.66 7.63
C VAL A 172 15.66 2.50 6.18
N ALA A 173 16.55 3.37 5.71
CA ALA A 173 16.99 3.35 4.31
C ALA A 173 17.67 2.03 3.88
N PRO A 174 18.65 1.47 4.63
CA PRO A 174 19.25 0.18 4.28
C PRO A 174 18.22 -0.96 4.25
N TYR A 175 17.25 -0.93 5.17
CA TYR A 175 16.20 -1.93 5.23
C TYR A 175 15.26 -1.85 4.03
N VAL A 176 14.76 -0.67 3.68
CA VAL A 176 13.88 -0.49 2.50
C VAL A 176 14.61 -0.92 1.22
N GLN A 177 15.89 -0.54 1.04
CA GLN A 177 16.69 -0.99 -0.10
C GLN A 177 16.83 -2.52 -0.17
N LYS A 178 17.01 -3.19 0.98
CA LYS A 178 17.05 -4.65 1.05
C LYS A 178 15.72 -5.25 0.58
N VAL A 179 14.60 -4.81 1.15
CA VAL A 179 13.26 -5.29 0.81
C VAL A 179 12.99 -5.12 -0.68
N LEU A 180 13.43 -4.01 -1.27
CA LEU A 180 13.25 -3.78 -2.71
C LEU A 180 14.03 -4.72 -3.60
N ARG A 181 15.30 -4.99 -3.25
CA ARG A 181 16.10 -5.98 -3.98
C ARG A 181 15.48 -7.37 -3.88
N GLU A 182 14.98 -7.73 -2.69
CA GLU A 182 14.31 -9.01 -2.45
C GLU A 182 12.98 -9.12 -3.20
N ARG A 183 12.19 -8.04 -3.29
CA ARG A 183 10.96 -8.03 -4.09
C ARG A 183 11.26 -8.16 -5.58
N ARG A 184 12.22 -7.37 -6.09
CA ARG A 184 12.61 -7.38 -7.51
C ARG A 184 13.16 -8.72 -8.00
N SER A 185 13.79 -9.50 -7.13
CA SER A 185 14.27 -10.85 -7.50
C SER A 185 13.15 -11.90 -7.58
N ARG A 186 11.96 -11.59 -7.07
CA ARG A 186 10.81 -12.50 -6.99
C ARG A 186 9.66 -12.16 -7.94
N ILE A 187 9.60 -10.94 -8.48
CA ILE A 187 8.60 -10.56 -9.49
C ILE A 187 8.80 -11.37 -10.77
N ALA A 188 7.70 -11.85 -11.34
CA ALA A 188 7.68 -12.44 -12.68
C ALA A 188 7.44 -11.40 -13.77
N LEU A 189 6.65 -10.37 -13.45
CA LEU A 189 6.29 -9.29 -14.37
C LEU A 189 6.36 -7.94 -13.65
N PRO A 190 7.11 -6.95 -14.16
CA PRO A 190 7.06 -5.59 -13.61
C PRO A 190 5.74 -4.91 -13.95
N THR A 191 5.29 -4.01 -13.07
CA THR A 191 4.09 -3.16 -13.22
C THR A 191 4.48 -1.69 -13.04
N LEU A 192 3.65 -0.78 -13.54
CA LEU A 192 3.86 0.66 -13.55
C LEU A 192 3.88 1.28 -12.15
N ASP A 193 3.12 0.70 -11.22
CA ASP A 193 3.13 1.06 -9.80
C ASP A 193 4.42 0.64 -9.06
N GLY A 194 5.32 -0.09 -9.73
CA GLY A 194 6.61 -0.53 -9.21
C GLY A 194 6.56 -1.75 -8.26
N LEU A 195 5.39 -2.34 -8.00
CA LEU A 195 5.22 -3.47 -7.08
C LEU A 195 5.51 -4.83 -7.73
N GLY A 196 5.13 -4.97 -9.00
CA GLY A 196 5.27 -6.16 -9.84
C GLY A 196 4.41 -7.36 -9.41
N VAL A 197 4.09 -8.22 -10.38
CA VAL A 197 3.31 -9.45 -10.14
C VAL A 197 4.24 -10.58 -9.73
N MET A 198 3.82 -11.34 -8.71
CA MET A 198 4.53 -12.54 -8.25
C MET A 198 4.39 -13.69 -9.24
N GLY A 199 5.47 -14.43 -9.46
CA GLY A 199 5.45 -15.61 -10.32
C GLY A 199 4.89 -16.84 -9.63
N SER A 200 4.04 -17.60 -10.33
CA SER A 200 3.50 -18.88 -9.84
C SER A 200 4.49 -20.05 -9.93
N GLY A 201 5.79 -19.79 -10.15
CA GLY A 201 6.83 -20.82 -10.34
C GLY A 201 6.83 -21.51 -11.72
N GLY A 202 5.87 -21.21 -12.58
CA GLY A 202 5.85 -21.62 -13.99
C GLY A 202 6.68 -20.67 -14.86
N SER A 203 7.42 -21.23 -15.83
CA SER A 203 8.33 -20.51 -16.74
C SER A 203 7.66 -19.53 -17.73
N GLY A 204 6.40 -19.16 -17.52
CA GLY A 204 5.69 -18.17 -18.33
C GLY A 204 6.05 -16.76 -17.87
N LYS A 205 7.03 -16.12 -18.53
CA LYS A 205 7.18 -14.68 -18.41
C LYS A 205 5.98 -14.02 -19.10
N GLY A 206 5.06 -13.45 -18.33
CA GLY A 206 4.03 -12.57 -18.88
C GLY A 206 4.68 -11.41 -19.63
N GLN A 207 4.00 -10.87 -20.65
CA GLN A 207 4.36 -9.59 -21.25
C GLN A 207 3.43 -8.51 -20.70
N PRO A 208 3.95 -7.32 -20.35
CA PRO A 208 3.11 -6.22 -19.92
C PRO A 208 2.28 -5.69 -21.10
N TYR A 209 1.06 -5.25 -20.82
CA TYR A 209 0.25 -4.57 -21.84
C TYR A 209 0.82 -3.18 -22.11
N GLN A 210 0.78 -2.74 -23.37
CA GLN A 210 1.18 -1.39 -23.76
C GLN A 210 -0.07 -0.54 -23.98
N PHE A 211 -0.39 0.26 -22.97
CA PHE A 211 -1.53 1.18 -23.00
C PHE A 211 -1.31 2.30 -24.03
N VAL A 212 -2.39 2.61 -24.76
CA VAL A 212 -2.45 3.85 -25.55
C VAL A 212 -3.16 4.91 -24.73
N TYR A 213 -2.46 6.02 -24.49
CA TYR A 213 -3.01 7.12 -23.72
C TYR A 213 -3.98 7.95 -24.56
N PRO A 214 -5.19 8.24 -24.07
CA PRO A 214 -6.07 9.19 -24.72
C PRO A 214 -5.44 10.58 -24.73
N VAL A 215 -5.45 11.24 -25.90
CA VAL A 215 -4.93 12.60 -26.02
C VAL A 215 -5.97 13.57 -25.45
N GLY A 216 -5.58 14.35 -24.43
CA GLY A 216 -6.40 15.48 -23.96
C GLY A 216 -7.55 15.14 -23.00
N GLY A 217 -7.42 14.08 -22.19
CA GLY A 217 -8.39 13.76 -21.12
C GLY A 217 -9.71 13.18 -21.65
N GLN A 218 -9.67 12.53 -22.81
CA GLN A 218 -10.81 11.81 -23.37
C GLN A 218 -10.93 10.42 -22.72
N VAL A 219 -12.17 9.92 -22.63
CA VAL A 219 -12.48 8.55 -22.21
C VAL A 219 -11.84 7.56 -23.19
N VAL A 220 -11.44 6.38 -22.71
CA VAL A 220 -10.88 5.31 -23.54
C VAL A 220 -11.81 4.95 -24.71
N GLU A 221 -11.26 4.96 -25.93
CA GLU A 221 -11.99 4.63 -27.15
C GLU A 221 -12.26 3.12 -27.29
N GLU A 222 -13.34 2.75 -28.00
CA GLU A 222 -13.71 1.35 -28.23
C GLU A 222 -12.59 0.53 -28.91
N GLU A 223 -11.78 1.17 -29.76
CA GLU A 223 -10.64 0.51 -30.42
C GLU A 223 -9.59 0.03 -29.41
N GLU A 224 -9.27 0.85 -28.39
CA GLU A 224 -8.32 0.49 -27.34
C GLU A 224 -8.90 -0.60 -26.44
N ILE A 225 -10.20 -0.55 -26.11
CA ILE A 225 -10.87 -1.65 -25.40
C ILE A 225 -10.78 -2.96 -26.19
N GLY A 226 -10.97 -2.91 -27.51
CA GLY A 226 -10.81 -4.07 -28.39
C GLY A 226 -9.40 -4.66 -28.34
N ARG A 227 -8.36 -3.81 -28.28
CA ARG A 227 -6.97 -4.23 -28.10
C ARG A 227 -6.72 -4.86 -26.73
N MET A 228 -7.22 -4.23 -25.66
CA MET A 228 -7.09 -4.76 -24.30
C MET A 228 -7.72 -6.16 -24.21
N ARG A 229 -8.95 -6.34 -24.71
CA ARG A 229 -9.62 -7.66 -24.74
C ARG A 229 -8.84 -8.69 -25.55
N SER A 230 -8.29 -8.29 -26.71
CA SER A 230 -7.46 -9.17 -27.54
C SER A 230 -6.22 -9.65 -26.79
N PHE A 231 -5.51 -8.73 -26.12
CA PHE A 231 -4.34 -9.06 -25.28
C PHE A 231 -4.72 -10.02 -24.15
N LEU A 232 -5.80 -9.73 -23.42
CA LEU A 232 -6.23 -10.52 -22.27
C LEU A 232 -6.63 -11.95 -22.66
N SER A 233 -7.25 -12.14 -23.83
CA SER A 233 -7.66 -13.47 -24.30
C SER A 233 -6.49 -14.44 -24.49
N GLY A 234 -5.30 -13.93 -24.84
CA GLY A 234 -4.08 -14.73 -25.04
C GLY A 234 -3.08 -14.65 -23.89
N SER A 235 -3.39 -13.90 -22.83
CA SER A 235 -2.44 -13.62 -21.75
C SER A 235 -2.39 -14.70 -20.69
N SER A 236 -1.20 -14.90 -20.13
CA SER A 236 -1.00 -15.68 -18.89
C SER A 236 -1.72 -15.03 -17.70
N ARG A 237 -1.89 -15.78 -16.61
CA ARG A 237 -2.41 -15.24 -15.35
C ARG A 237 -1.60 -14.03 -14.89
N GLU A 238 -0.28 -14.12 -14.92
CA GLU A 238 0.61 -13.02 -14.56
C GLU A 238 0.40 -11.78 -15.44
N GLY A 239 0.18 -11.96 -16.74
CA GLY A 239 -0.14 -10.88 -17.68
C GLY A 239 -1.48 -10.20 -17.36
N LYS A 240 -2.51 -10.96 -17.00
CA LYS A 240 -3.82 -10.43 -16.58
C LYS A 240 -3.73 -9.66 -15.26
N LEU A 241 -3.01 -10.18 -14.27
CA LEU A 241 -2.78 -9.50 -12.99
C LEU A 241 -1.97 -8.20 -13.17
N GLY A 242 -0.98 -8.23 -14.07
CA GLY A 242 -0.19 -7.04 -14.41
C GLY A 242 -1.05 -5.97 -15.07
N PHE A 243 -1.90 -6.39 -16.02
CA PHE A 243 -2.88 -5.51 -16.64
C PHE A 243 -3.82 -4.86 -15.61
N ILE A 244 -4.38 -5.62 -14.66
CA ILE A 244 -5.27 -5.09 -13.62
C ILE A 244 -4.58 -3.98 -12.81
N ARG A 245 -3.34 -4.21 -12.34
CA ARG A 245 -2.60 -3.19 -11.59
C ARG A 245 -2.29 -1.97 -12.44
N ASP A 246 -1.78 -2.17 -13.64
CA ASP A 246 -1.37 -1.07 -14.52
C ASP A 246 -2.58 -0.25 -15.00
N ALA A 247 -3.71 -0.89 -15.29
CA ALA A 247 -4.95 -0.22 -15.65
C ALA A 247 -5.51 0.59 -14.47
N ASN A 248 -5.52 0.03 -13.26
CA ASN A 248 -5.92 0.75 -12.04
C ASN A 248 -4.97 1.93 -11.72
N TYR A 249 -3.69 1.80 -12.08
CA TYR A 249 -2.71 2.87 -11.89
C TYR A 249 -2.87 4.02 -12.90
N ILE A 250 -3.25 3.71 -14.15
CA ILE A 250 -3.37 4.69 -15.23
C ILE A 250 -4.75 5.37 -15.27
N TYR A 251 -5.82 4.59 -15.12
CA TYR A 251 -7.18 5.05 -15.39
C TYR A 251 -7.94 5.40 -14.12
N SER A 252 -8.85 6.36 -14.24
CA SER A 252 -9.86 6.64 -13.23
C SER A 252 -11.03 5.70 -13.49
N LEU A 253 -11.19 4.65 -12.68
CA LEU A 253 -12.27 3.66 -12.89
C LEU A 253 -13.68 4.25 -12.71
N GLU A 254 -13.79 5.44 -12.11
CA GLU A 254 -15.04 6.20 -12.03
C GLU A 254 -15.43 6.83 -13.39
N ASP A 255 -14.43 7.25 -14.18
CA ASP A 255 -14.63 7.93 -15.46
C ASP A 255 -14.56 6.96 -16.66
N ASP A 256 -13.66 5.97 -16.59
CA ASP A 256 -13.37 5.02 -17.65
C ASP A 256 -14.16 3.71 -17.46
N TYR A 257 -15.50 3.80 -17.53
CA TYR A 257 -16.41 2.68 -17.25
C TYR A 257 -16.13 1.40 -18.06
N MET A 258 -15.67 1.53 -19.32
CA MET A 258 -15.33 0.36 -20.14
C MET A 258 -14.10 -0.40 -19.62
N VAL A 259 -13.13 0.32 -19.05
CA VAL A 259 -11.96 -0.27 -18.39
C VAL A 259 -12.38 -0.87 -17.06
N CYS A 260 -13.26 -0.19 -16.32
CA CYS A 260 -13.84 -0.67 -15.06
C CYS A 260 -14.55 -2.03 -15.25
N ASP A 261 -15.44 -2.14 -16.25
CA ASP A 261 -16.13 -3.39 -16.59
C ASP A 261 -15.13 -4.49 -16.96
N LEU A 262 -14.11 -4.17 -17.75
CA LEU A 262 -13.08 -5.13 -18.14
C LEU A 262 -12.27 -5.65 -16.95
N ILE A 263 -11.89 -4.78 -16.00
CA ILE A 263 -11.21 -5.17 -14.77
C ILE A 263 -12.11 -6.08 -13.94
N ARG A 264 -13.41 -5.76 -13.81
CA ARG A 264 -14.36 -6.59 -13.08
C ARG A 264 -14.48 -7.99 -13.68
N GLU A 265 -14.69 -8.09 -14.99
CA GLU A 265 -14.74 -9.36 -15.72
C GLU A 265 -13.47 -10.20 -15.48
N LEU A 266 -12.29 -9.57 -15.50
CA LEU A 266 -11.02 -10.25 -15.24
C LEU A 266 -10.88 -10.74 -13.79
N LEU A 267 -11.26 -9.92 -12.80
CA LEU A 267 -11.18 -10.33 -11.40
C LEU A 267 -12.11 -11.52 -11.12
N GLU A 268 -13.30 -11.51 -11.72
CA GLU A 268 -14.23 -12.65 -11.67
C GLU A 268 -13.66 -13.90 -12.37
N GLU A 269 -13.10 -13.76 -13.57
CA GLU A 269 -12.45 -14.85 -14.31
C GLU A 269 -11.29 -15.49 -13.51
N LEU A 270 -10.56 -14.66 -12.75
CA LEU A 270 -9.40 -15.08 -11.97
C LEU A 270 -9.74 -15.58 -10.56
N GLU A 271 -11.05 -15.63 -10.22
CA GLU A 271 -11.61 -16.03 -8.93
C GLU A 271 -11.14 -15.15 -7.75
N LEU A 272 -11.00 -13.84 -7.98
CA LEU A 272 -10.50 -12.85 -7.04
C LEU A 272 -11.62 -12.07 -6.34
N ALA A 273 -12.52 -12.80 -5.68
CA ALA A 273 -13.74 -12.23 -5.10
C ALA A 273 -13.48 -11.14 -4.04
N ASP A 274 -12.42 -11.27 -3.22
CA ASP A 274 -12.11 -10.26 -2.20
C ASP A 274 -11.62 -8.95 -2.85
N GLU A 275 -10.84 -9.04 -3.93
CA GLU A 275 -10.37 -7.88 -4.69
C GLU A 275 -11.52 -7.22 -5.47
N THR A 276 -12.41 -8.00 -6.09
CA THR A 276 -13.63 -7.50 -6.74
C THR A 276 -14.48 -6.72 -5.75
N PHE A 277 -14.75 -7.29 -4.58
CA PHE A 277 -15.55 -6.66 -3.53
C PHE A 277 -14.93 -5.32 -3.09
N ARG A 278 -13.62 -5.31 -2.77
CA ARG A 278 -12.93 -4.09 -2.34
C ARG A 278 -12.91 -2.99 -3.40
N LEU A 279 -12.80 -3.34 -4.68
CA LEU A 279 -12.68 -2.36 -5.75
C LEU A 279 -14.03 -1.76 -6.16
N PHE A 280 -15.14 -2.49 -6.00
CA PHE A 280 -16.43 -2.09 -6.56
C PHE A 280 -17.61 -2.04 -5.58
N GLU A 281 -17.47 -2.58 -4.38
CA GLU A 281 -18.58 -2.72 -3.41
C GLU A 281 -18.30 -2.07 -2.04
N CYS A 282 -17.07 -1.58 -1.80
CA CYS A 282 -16.67 -0.89 -0.56
C CYS A 282 -16.77 0.63 -0.63
#